data_AF-A0A955VC31-F1
#
_entry.id   AF-A0A955VC31-F1
#
_cell.length_a   1.000
_cell.length_b   1.000
_cell.length_c   1.000
_cell.angle_alpha   90.00
_cell.angle_beta   90.00
_cell.angle_gamma   90.00
#
_symmetry.space_group_name_H-M   'P 1'
#
loop_
_entity.id
_entity.type
_entity.pdbx_description
1 polymer ?
#
loop_
_entity_poly.entity_id
_entity_poly.type
_entity_poly.pdbx_seq_one_letter_code
_entity_poly.pdbx_strand_id
1 'polypeptide(L)'
;MTVATNPLEPERALDEVTQADVDAVAAARKRVLGQLRKRIIGQDAVIDLLLTALIARGHGLFIGVPGLAKTLLISTLAEAVSLEFNRIQFTP
;
A
#
# COMPACT_ATOMS: atom_id res chain seq x y z
N MET A 1 -39.28 6.94 -9.61
CA MET A 1 -37.99 6.33 -10.00
C MET A 1 -37.24 6.06 -8.71
N THR A 2 -37.55 4.93 -8.10
CA THR A 2 -37.13 4.57 -6.74
C THR A 2 -35.72 3.99 -6.82
N VAL A 3 -34.77 4.66 -6.17
CA VAL A 3 -33.44 4.12 -5.90
C VAL A 3 -33.63 3.00 -4.88
N ALA A 4 -33.37 1.76 -5.30
CA ALA A 4 -33.31 0.62 -4.40
C ALA A 4 -32.18 0.86 -3.41
N THR A 5 -32.53 1.21 -2.18
CA THR A 5 -31.66 1.09 -1.02
C THR A 5 -31.39 -0.40 -0.80
N ASN A 6 -30.15 -0.83 -1.01
CA ASN A 6 -29.68 -2.17 -0.70
C ASN A 6 -29.89 -2.44 0.81
N PRO A 7 -30.83 -3.31 1.21
CA PRO A 7 -31.07 -3.60 2.61
C PRO A 7 -30.09 -4.70 3.04
N LEU A 8 -29.31 -4.41 4.08
CA LEU A 8 -28.56 -5.37 4.89
C LEU A 8 -27.33 -5.99 4.20
N GLU A 9 -26.27 -5.20 4.02
CA GLU A 9 -24.93 -5.79 4.19
C GLU A 9 -24.79 -6.12 5.68
N PRO A 10 -24.51 -7.38 6.06
CA PRO A 10 -24.30 -7.71 7.46
C PRO A 10 -23.07 -6.93 7.93
N GLU A 11 -23.24 -6.18 9.01
CA GLU A 11 -22.14 -5.65 9.81
C GLU A 11 -21.18 -6.82 10.08
N ARG A 12 -20.06 -6.87 9.34
CA ARG A 12 -19.11 -7.98 9.46
C ARG A 12 -18.67 -8.03 10.91
N ALA A 13 -19.11 -9.06 11.64
CA ALA A 13 -18.43 -9.50 12.83
C ALA A 13 -16.94 -9.56 12.49
N LEU A 14 -16.08 -9.11 13.40
CA LEU A 14 -14.64 -9.31 13.25
C LEU A 14 -14.40 -10.82 13.29
N ASP A 15 -14.47 -11.46 12.12
CA ASP A 15 -14.18 -12.88 11.94
C ASP A 15 -12.80 -13.15 12.56
N GLU A 16 -12.66 -14.26 13.30
CA GLU A 16 -11.36 -14.68 13.81
C GLU A 16 -10.35 -14.74 12.65
N VAL A 17 -9.24 -14.02 12.78
CA VAL A 17 -8.17 -14.05 11.78
C VAL A 17 -7.62 -15.47 11.71
N THR A 18 -7.83 -16.13 10.57
CA THR A 18 -7.40 -17.51 10.38
C THR A 18 -5.95 -17.55 9.87
N GLN A 19 -5.30 -18.72 10.00
CA GLN A 19 -3.98 -18.92 9.39
C GLN A 19 -4.01 -18.72 7.86
N ALA A 20 -5.12 -19.08 7.21
CA ALA A 20 -5.29 -18.90 5.77
C ALA A 20 -5.27 -17.41 5.37
N ASP A 21 -5.83 -16.53 6.19
CA ASP A 21 -5.80 -15.08 5.96
C ASP A 21 -4.37 -14.53 6.04
N VAL A 22 -3.61 -14.99 7.04
CA VAL A 22 -2.19 -14.63 7.21
C VAL A 22 -1.39 -15.07 5.99
N ASP A 23 -1.59 -16.30 5.52
CA ASP A 23 -0.89 -16.85 4.36
C ASP A 23 -1.26 -16.09 3.07
N ALA A 24 -2.52 -15.69 2.91
CA ALA A 24 -2.98 -14.89 1.78
C ALA A 24 -2.31 -13.50 1.75
N VAL A 25 -2.22 -12.84 2.92
CA VAL A 25 -1.51 -11.55 3.05
C VAL A 25 -0.02 -11.71 2.79
N ALA A 26 0.61 -12.76 3.30
CA ALA A 26 2.03 -13.04 3.05
C ALA A 26 2.31 -13.26 1.54
N ALA A 27 1.43 -13.99 0.85
CA ALA A 27 1.52 -14.21 -0.58
C ALA A 27 1.30 -12.92 -1.39
N ALA A 28 0.36 -12.06 -0.97
CA ALA A 28 0.15 -10.74 -1.56
C ALA A 28 1.39 -9.85 -1.39
N ARG A 29 1.94 -9.76 -0.17
CA ARG A 29 3.18 -9.03 0.11
C ARG A 29 4.33 -9.49 -0.78
N LYS A 30 4.53 -10.81 -0.92
CA LYS A 30 5.59 -11.37 -1.78
C LYS A 30 5.44 -10.93 -3.24
N ARG A 31 4.21 -10.93 -3.77
CA ARG A 31 3.93 -10.48 -5.14
C ARG A 31 4.25 -9.01 -5.34
N VAL A 32 3.83 -8.16 -4.41
CA VAL A 32 4.09 -6.71 -4.45
C VAL A 32 5.59 -6.44 -4.39
N LEU A 33 6.30 -7.01 -3.41
CA LEU A 33 7.76 -6.87 -3.30
C LEU A 33 8.49 -7.32 -4.57
N GLY A 34 8.03 -8.40 -5.20
CA GLY A 34 8.57 -8.86 -6.48
C GLY A 34 8.46 -7.85 -7.62
N GLN A 35 7.39 -7.05 -7.66
CA GLN A 35 7.25 -5.97 -8.64
C GLN A 35 8.15 -4.78 -8.31
N LEU A 36 8.21 -4.36 -7.04
CA LEU A 36 9.01 -3.21 -6.63
C LEU A 36 10.51 -3.44 -6.87
N ARG A 37 11.01 -4.66 -6.60
CA ARG A 37 12.43 -5.01 -6.81
C ARG A 37 12.90 -4.93 -8.26
N LYS A 38 11.99 -4.89 -9.24
CA LYS A 38 12.34 -4.70 -10.66
C LYS A 38 12.78 -3.27 -10.97
N ARG A 39 12.34 -2.29 -10.18
CA ARG A 39 12.62 -0.85 -10.40
C ARG A 39 13.40 -0.21 -9.25
N ILE A 40 13.30 -0.77 -8.05
CA ILE A 40 13.90 -0.25 -6.82
C ILE A 40 14.96 -1.23 -6.30
N ILE A 41 16.20 -0.75 -6.15
CA ILE A 41 17.34 -1.56 -5.73
C ILE A 41 17.80 -1.08 -4.35
N GLY A 42 18.03 -2.01 -3.41
CA GLY A 42 18.68 -1.74 -2.13
C GLY A 42 17.84 -0.99 -1.08
N GLN A 43 16.51 -0.96 -1.23
CA GLN A 43 15.58 -0.23 -0.35
C GLN A 43 14.56 -1.16 0.34
N ASP A 44 14.90 -2.43 0.60
CA ASP A 44 13.94 -3.43 1.13
C ASP A 44 13.31 -2.99 2.46
N ALA A 45 14.11 -2.47 3.40
CA ALA A 45 13.60 -2.02 4.70
C ALA A 45 12.60 -0.86 4.58
N VAL A 46 12.87 0.08 3.67
CA VAL A 46 12.01 1.24 3.42
C VAL A 46 10.69 0.80 2.79
N ILE A 47 10.74 -0.15 1.85
CA ILE A 47 9.55 -0.73 1.24
C ILE A 47 8.67 -1.43 2.28
N ASP A 48 9.26 -2.20 3.19
CA ASP A 48 8.52 -2.89 4.24
C ASP A 48 7.81 -1.92 5.19
N LEU A 49 8.48 -0.84 5.59
CA LEU A 49 7.85 0.22 6.39
C LEU A 49 6.71 0.92 5.62
N LEU A 50 6.87 1.13 4.31
CA LEU A 50 5.84 1.74 3.47
C LEU A 50 4.60 0.85 3.35
N LEU A 51 4.79 -0.45 3.11
CA LEU A 51 3.69 -1.42 3.08
C LEU A 51 2.97 -1.49 4.43
N THR A 52 3.74 -1.49 5.52
CA THR A 52 3.19 -1.48 6.88
C THR A 52 2.34 -0.22 7.12
N ALA A 53 2.86 0.95 6.78
CA ALA A 53 2.14 2.21 6.90
C ALA A 53 0.87 2.21 6.04
N LEU A 54 0.95 1.72 4.80
CA LEU A 54 -0.20 1.65 3.89
C LEU A 54 -1.32 0.77 4.43
N ILE A 55 -1.01 -0.45 4.88
CA ILE A 55 -2.00 -1.40 5.40
C ILE A 55 -2.60 -0.89 6.72
N ALA A 56 -1.79 -0.26 7.57
CA ALA A 56 -2.24 0.37 8.81
C ALA A 56 -2.98 1.70 8.59
N ARG A 57 -3.15 2.16 7.34
CA ARG A 57 -3.70 3.48 6.98
C ARG A 57 -2.95 4.65 7.64
N GLY A 58 -1.67 4.45 7.95
CA GLY A 58 -0.78 5.45 8.51
C GLY A 58 -0.18 6.38 7.46
N HIS A 59 0.66 7.30 7.91
CA HIS A 59 1.38 8.25 7.07
C HIS A 59 2.89 8.13 7.32
N GLY A 60 3.68 8.27 6.26
CA GLY A 60 5.14 8.18 6.34
C GLY A 60 5.80 9.47 5.86
N LEU A 61 6.84 9.92 6.58
CA LEU A 61 7.68 11.04 6.18
C LEU A 61 9.02 10.51 5.67
N PHE A 62 9.38 10.90 4.45
CA PHE A 62 10.63 10.47 3.81
C PHE A 62 11.69 11.55 3.88
N ILE A 63 12.65 11.40 4.80
CA ILE A 63 13.77 12.33 4.98
C ILE A 63 15.03 11.75 4.31
N GLY A 64 15.79 12.59 3.62
CA GLY A 64 17.11 12.22 3.11
C GLY A 64 17.53 13.09 1.92
N VAL A 65 18.72 12.81 1.40
CA VAL A 65 19.30 13.56 0.27
C VAL A 65 18.49 13.40 -1.03
N PRO A 66 18.48 14.42 -1.92
CA PRO A 66 17.85 14.32 -3.23
C PRO A 66 18.47 13.18 -4.06
N GLY A 67 17.68 12.61 -4.98
CA GLY A 67 18.17 11.55 -5.89
C GLY A 67 18.04 10.11 -5.40
N LEU A 68 17.57 9.86 -4.16
CA LEU A 68 17.37 8.50 -3.63
C LEU A 68 16.08 7.82 -4.09
N ALA A 69 15.63 8.10 -5.32
CA ALA A 69 14.45 7.49 -5.93
C ALA A 69 13.15 7.55 -5.07
N LYS A 70 13.03 8.48 -4.11
CA LYS A 70 11.87 8.56 -3.19
C LYS A 70 10.54 8.65 -3.93
N THR A 71 10.46 9.56 -4.90
CA THR A 71 9.26 9.73 -5.73
C THR A 71 8.98 8.49 -6.57
N LEU A 72 10.03 7.90 -7.18
CA LEU A 72 9.91 6.69 -7.99
C LEU A 72 9.42 5.50 -7.16
N LEU A 73 9.88 5.40 -5.91
CA LEU A 73 9.50 4.34 -4.98
C LEU A 73 8.01 4.41 -4.65
N ILE A 74 7.51 5.61 -4.32
CA ILE A 74 6.09 5.81 -3.98
C ILE A 74 5.21 5.58 -5.22
N SER A 75 5.60 6.10 -6.39
CA SER A 75 4.83 5.89 -7.62
C SER A 75 4.80 4.42 -8.05
N THR A 76 5.94 3.72 -7.95
CA THR A 76 6.03 2.29 -8.29
C THR A 76 5.21 1.44 -7.31
N LEU A 77 5.18 1.80 -6.03
CA LEU A 77 4.31 1.13 -5.06
C LEU A 77 2.84 1.31 -5.43
N ALA A 78 2.41 2.55 -5.72
CA ALA A 78 1.03 2.84 -6.11
C ALA A 78 0.62 2.04 -7.36
N GLU A 79 1.48 1.98 -8.40
CA GLU A 79 1.26 1.14 -9.58
C GLU A 79 1.13 -0.35 -9.20
N ALA A 80 1.99 -0.86 -8.32
CA ALA A 80 2.01 -2.28 -7.93
C ALA A 80 0.77 -2.74 -7.14
N VAL A 81 0.09 -1.81 -6.47
CA VAL A 81 -1.15 -2.08 -5.71
C VAL A 81 -2.40 -1.42 -6.33
N SER A 82 -2.28 -0.91 -7.56
CA SER A 82 -3.36 -0.25 -8.30
C SER A 82 -4.03 0.90 -7.53
N LEU A 83 -3.22 1.72 -6.85
CA LEU A 83 -3.65 2.95 -6.17
C LEU A 83 -3.35 4.19 -7.00
N GLU A 84 -4.12 5.25 -6.77
CA GLU A 84 -3.83 6.57 -7.34
C GLU A 84 -2.65 7.22 -6.61
N PHE A 85 -1.72 7.80 -7.37
CA PHE A 85 -0.59 8.56 -6.83
C PHE A 85 -0.78 10.05 -7.13
N ASN A 86 -0.86 10.86 -6.07
CA ASN A 86 -0.94 12.31 -6.15
C ASN A 86 0.28 12.96 -5.53
N ARG A 87 0.95 13.84 -6.28
CA ARG A 87 2.10 14.63 -5.80
C ARG A 87 1.68 16.09 -5.62
N ILE A 88 1.76 16.57 -4.38
CA ILE A 88 1.59 17.99 -4.05
C ILE A 88 2.99 18.58 -3.80
N GLN A 89 3.36 19.59 -4.58
CA GLN A 89 4.60 20.33 -4.36
C GLN A 89 4.29 21.53 -3.48
N PHE A 90 4.85 21.57 -2.27
CA PHE A 90 4.87 22.80 -1.49
C PHE A 90 5.72 23.83 -2.26
N THR A 91 5.09 24.93 -2.65
CA THR A 91 5.78 26.13 -3.13
C THR A 91 6.54 26.78 -1.97
N PRO A 92 7.63 27.53 -2.24
CA PRO A 92 8.40 28.18 -1.18
C PRO A 92 7.59 29.21 -0.40
#